data_AF-A0A6N7PPI3-F1
#
_entry.id   AF-A0A6N7PPI3-F1
#
_cell.length_a   1.000
_cell.length_b   1.000
_cell.length_c   1.000
_cell.angle_alpha   90.00
_cell.angle_beta   90.00
_cell.angle_gamma   90.00
#
_symmetry.space_group_name_H-M   'P 1'
#
loop_
_entity.id
_entity.type
_entity.pdbx_description
1 polymer ?
#
loop_
_entity_poly.entity_id
_entity_poly.type
_entity_poly.pdbx_seq_one_letter_code
_entity_poly.pdbx_strand_id
1 'polypeptide(L)'
;MLAERLGAAEETGKLDLRGLMLGQVPTAIRALRNLVELDLGSNALTEVPAWLGDFPALEVLTLERNALEDLPRKLGKLERLRVLDLSHNKLQEVPSFVAELPSLVSLDLGQNRITQAPRWLASRTRLRAFSLGKNPLDTFPEPVLSLPHLEELGLAGLGFEALPAELGALTALQKLDLGENQLSGLPASIGELGALRALVLRGNRLTALPPMLPALRTLRALDLSGNRIGALPLAGYAWAGMEALELADNPLLVLPEEITKLATLHRLDLRNTWLESLPDALASLRGLRTLLLAGAPVGLRDGRPPDVIFTLERLVELDLSLAGITTLPEAIGWLSELRFLGLQGNPLAAIPAALRSMTQLEELDLTDTPFGRTDEVEALSLVLPRTRVICVDWAATYRSMLEDVYILRDDTGLDDVAIARWVVARERGASLPRFANVRPADEEVLERLHTLVFVRAPQRRVTTRAAVGVLVDLVVKDQLGWHEVLEQLLHGVHASGMKSRRAADTSR
;
A
#
# COMPACT_ATOMS: atom_id res chain seq x y z
N MET A 1 20.11 19.62 -23.38
CA MET A 1 19.04 18.67 -23.04
C MET A 1 17.82 18.77 -23.96
N LEU A 2 17.06 19.87 -24.02
CA LEU A 2 15.88 19.95 -24.91
C LEU A 2 16.25 19.81 -26.40
N ALA A 3 17.27 20.54 -26.88
CA ALA A 3 17.71 20.45 -28.28
C ALA A 3 18.20 19.05 -28.67
N GLU A 4 18.85 18.34 -27.75
CA GLU A 4 19.32 16.96 -27.95
C GLU A 4 18.14 15.98 -28.05
N ARG A 5 17.14 16.11 -27.17
CA ARG A 5 15.89 15.33 -27.24
C ARG A 5 15.12 15.59 -28.53
N LEU A 6 15.07 16.84 -28.99
CA LEU A 6 14.46 17.20 -30.27
C LEU A 6 15.20 16.56 -31.45
N GLY A 7 16.53 16.58 -31.46
CA GLY A 7 17.33 15.92 -32.50
C GLY A 7 17.11 14.41 -32.54
N ALA A 8 17.12 13.73 -31.40
CA ALA A 8 16.83 12.30 -31.32
C ALA A 8 15.38 11.94 -31.76
N ALA A 9 14.43 12.84 -31.51
CA ALA A 9 13.04 12.66 -31.92
C ALA A 9 12.83 12.79 -33.44
N GLU A 10 13.69 13.53 -34.16
CA GLU A 10 13.64 13.60 -35.62
C GLU A 10 13.93 12.23 -36.28
N GLU A 11 14.85 11.46 -35.68
CA GLU A 11 15.23 10.14 -36.17
C GLU A 11 14.25 9.04 -35.72
N THR A 12 13.83 9.09 -34.45
CA THR A 12 13.06 8.01 -33.81
C THR A 12 11.55 8.19 -33.89
N GLY A 13 11.06 9.41 -34.12
CA GLY A 13 9.65 9.75 -33.97
C GLY A 13 9.15 9.73 -32.53
N LYS A 14 10.04 9.62 -31.53
CA LYS A 14 9.67 9.57 -30.11
C LYS A 14 10.27 10.74 -29.36
N LEU A 15 9.44 11.48 -28.65
CA LEU A 15 9.88 12.61 -27.84
C LEU A 15 9.36 12.47 -26.40
N ASP A 16 10.28 12.15 -25.50
CA ASP A 16 10.06 12.21 -24.05
C ASP A 16 10.47 13.60 -23.55
N LEU A 17 9.53 14.32 -22.93
CA LEU A 17 9.74 15.58 -22.21
C LEU A 17 9.16 15.50 -20.78
N ARG A 18 9.10 14.30 -20.22
CA ARG A 18 8.54 14.05 -18.90
C ARG A 18 9.35 14.72 -17.80
N GLY A 19 8.69 15.32 -16.82
CA GLY A 19 9.36 15.79 -15.59
C GLY A 19 10.27 17.00 -15.79
N LEU A 20 10.11 17.75 -16.87
CA LEU A 20 10.98 18.88 -17.22
C LEU A 20 10.49 20.23 -16.68
N MET A 21 9.44 20.23 -15.86
CA MET A 21 8.82 21.44 -15.29
C MET A 21 8.37 22.45 -16.35
N LEU A 22 7.92 21.96 -17.52
CA LEU A 22 7.45 22.81 -18.60
C LEU A 22 6.15 23.51 -18.20
N GLY A 23 6.12 24.84 -18.30
CA GLY A 23 4.89 25.63 -18.16
C GLY A 23 4.07 25.72 -19.46
N GLN A 24 4.72 25.50 -20.61
CA GLN A 24 4.10 25.50 -21.93
C GLN A 24 4.76 24.47 -22.83
N VAL A 25 4.02 23.98 -23.82
CA VAL A 25 4.56 23.05 -24.84
C VAL A 25 5.52 23.82 -25.76
N PRO A 26 6.81 23.43 -25.86
CA PRO A 26 7.78 24.11 -26.72
C PRO A 26 7.36 24.13 -28.18
N THR A 27 7.37 25.30 -28.81
CA THR A 27 6.96 25.47 -30.22
C THR A 27 7.85 24.75 -31.21
N ALA A 28 9.10 24.46 -30.84
CA ALA A 28 10.05 23.68 -31.65
C ALA A 28 9.53 22.27 -32.01
N ILE A 29 8.68 21.67 -31.16
CA ILE A 29 8.09 20.34 -31.41
C ILE A 29 7.26 20.33 -32.71
N ARG A 30 6.71 21.48 -33.11
CA ARG A 30 5.91 21.62 -34.34
C ARG A 30 6.65 21.21 -35.62
N ALA A 31 7.99 21.23 -35.62
CA ALA A 31 8.81 20.81 -36.75
C ALA A 31 8.87 19.27 -36.92
N LEU A 32 8.58 18.50 -35.87
CA LEU A 32 8.73 17.04 -35.84
C LEU A 32 7.57 16.33 -36.53
N ARG A 33 7.51 16.37 -37.86
CA ARG A 33 6.36 15.82 -38.63
C ARG A 33 6.22 14.29 -38.57
N ASN A 34 7.30 13.59 -38.19
CA ASN A 34 7.33 12.13 -38.06
C ASN A 34 7.04 11.67 -36.62
N LEU A 35 6.55 12.55 -35.74
CA LEU A 35 6.31 12.21 -34.35
C LEU A 35 5.18 11.17 -34.21
N VAL A 36 5.52 10.04 -33.59
CA VAL A 36 4.66 8.90 -33.29
C VAL A 36 4.31 8.86 -31.80
N GLU A 37 5.25 9.24 -30.93
CA GLU A 37 5.07 9.22 -29.48
C GLU A 37 5.52 10.55 -28.87
N LEU A 38 4.66 11.15 -28.07
CA LEU A 38 4.94 12.39 -27.34
C LEU A 38 4.54 12.24 -25.88
N ASP A 39 5.55 12.20 -25.00
CA ASP A 39 5.37 12.22 -23.54
C ASP A 39 5.65 13.64 -23.02
N LEU A 40 4.60 14.29 -22.55
CA LEU A 40 4.60 15.60 -21.89
C LEU A 40 4.18 15.47 -20.41
N GLY A 41 4.24 14.26 -19.86
CA GLY A 41 3.80 13.93 -18.51
C GLY A 41 4.59 14.58 -17.40
N SER A 42 4.00 14.69 -16.22
CA SER A 42 4.65 15.21 -15.01
C SER A 42 5.30 16.59 -15.22
N ASN A 43 4.58 17.52 -15.86
CA ASN A 43 5.00 18.90 -16.09
C ASN A 43 4.05 19.89 -15.38
N ALA A 44 4.12 21.18 -15.70
CA ALA A 44 3.27 22.23 -15.16
C ALA A 44 2.37 22.85 -16.25
N LEU A 45 1.98 22.08 -17.26
CA LEU A 45 1.18 22.56 -18.38
C LEU A 45 -0.24 22.90 -17.92
N THR A 46 -0.70 24.10 -18.25
CA THR A 46 -2.11 24.52 -18.06
C THR A 46 -2.91 24.46 -19.35
N GLU A 47 -2.24 24.42 -20.50
CA GLU A 47 -2.84 24.35 -21.82
C GLU A 47 -1.99 23.50 -22.78
N VAL A 48 -2.65 22.97 -23.80
CA VAL A 48 -2.02 22.30 -24.93
C VAL A 48 -2.33 23.10 -26.19
N PRO A 49 -1.34 23.39 -27.06
CA PRO A 49 -1.58 24.17 -28.25
C PRO A 49 -2.33 23.37 -29.32
N ALA A 50 -3.27 24.02 -30.02
CA ALA A 50 -4.11 23.37 -31.02
C ALA A 50 -3.33 22.74 -32.18
N TRP A 51 -2.13 23.23 -32.50
CA TRP A 51 -1.30 22.67 -33.58
C TRP A 51 -0.80 21.24 -33.29
N LEU A 52 -0.89 20.76 -32.05
CA LEU A 52 -0.56 19.37 -31.74
C LEU A 52 -1.50 18.41 -32.48
N GLY A 53 -2.74 18.82 -32.75
CA GLY A 53 -3.68 18.06 -33.58
C GLY A 53 -3.30 17.96 -35.08
N ASP A 54 -2.19 18.58 -35.51
CA ASP A 54 -1.69 18.52 -36.89
C ASP A 54 -0.61 17.44 -37.10
N PHE A 55 -0.30 16.59 -36.10
CA PHE A 55 0.68 15.52 -36.27
C PHE A 55 0.07 14.29 -36.97
N PRO A 56 0.51 13.95 -38.19
CA PRO A 56 -0.15 12.92 -39.01
C PRO A 56 0.15 11.49 -38.54
N ALA A 57 1.23 11.31 -37.79
CA ALA A 57 1.75 10.00 -37.38
C ALA A 57 1.57 9.71 -35.88
N LEU A 58 1.02 10.64 -35.09
CA LEU A 58 0.99 10.52 -33.64
C LEU A 58 0.05 9.39 -33.20
N GLU A 59 0.61 8.40 -32.51
CA GLU A 59 -0.09 7.22 -31.98
C GLU A 59 -0.23 7.27 -30.46
N VAL A 60 0.72 7.88 -29.76
CA VAL A 60 0.76 7.95 -28.30
C VAL A 60 0.93 9.41 -27.86
N LEU A 61 -0.01 9.90 -27.06
CA LEU A 61 0.06 11.21 -26.44
C LEU A 61 -0.17 11.06 -24.93
N THR A 62 0.85 11.41 -24.17
CA THR A 62 0.86 11.30 -22.71
C THR A 62 0.99 12.69 -22.11
N LEU A 63 -0.02 13.11 -21.36
CA LEU A 63 -0.20 14.44 -20.78
C LEU A 63 -0.54 14.37 -19.29
N GLU A 64 -0.28 13.24 -18.66
CA GLU A 64 -0.64 12.97 -17.28
C GLU A 64 0.15 13.84 -16.30
N ARG A 65 -0.40 14.04 -15.10
CA ARG A 65 0.25 14.84 -14.03
C ARG A 65 0.65 16.23 -14.52
N ASN A 66 -0.33 16.94 -15.07
CA ASN A 66 -0.23 18.36 -15.44
C ASN A 66 -1.35 19.14 -14.72
N ALA A 67 -1.63 20.37 -15.16
CA ALA A 67 -2.67 21.22 -14.61
C ALA A 67 -3.74 21.56 -15.66
N LEU A 68 -4.00 20.67 -16.61
CA LEU A 68 -4.92 20.89 -17.73
C LEU A 68 -6.38 20.95 -17.25
N GLU A 69 -7.09 22.01 -17.62
CA GLU A 69 -8.53 22.17 -17.35
C GLU A 69 -9.39 21.88 -18.60
N ASP A 70 -8.82 22.06 -19.80
CA ASP A 70 -9.42 21.74 -21.09
C ASP A 70 -8.32 21.40 -22.10
N LEU A 71 -8.70 20.84 -23.25
CA LEU A 71 -7.83 20.50 -24.37
C LEU A 71 -8.43 21.00 -25.70
N PRO A 72 -7.60 21.44 -26.65
CA PRO A 72 -8.11 21.99 -27.91
C PRO A 72 -8.80 20.91 -28.75
N ARG A 73 -10.02 21.19 -29.21
CA ARG A 73 -10.82 20.29 -30.08
C ARG A 73 -10.06 19.74 -31.28
N LYS A 74 -9.04 20.46 -31.76
CA LYS A 74 -8.21 20.06 -32.89
C LYS A 74 -7.47 18.74 -32.65
N LEU A 75 -7.28 18.29 -31.41
CA LEU A 75 -6.73 16.97 -31.09
C LEU A 75 -7.60 15.82 -31.63
N GLY A 76 -8.91 16.03 -31.84
CA GLY A 76 -9.79 15.05 -32.50
C GLY A 76 -9.36 14.66 -33.92
N LYS A 77 -8.49 15.45 -34.55
CA LYS A 77 -7.94 15.17 -35.90
C LYS A 77 -6.79 14.17 -35.92
N LEU A 78 -6.33 13.70 -34.77
CA LEU A 78 -5.24 12.73 -34.69
C LEU A 78 -5.74 11.33 -35.10
N GLU A 79 -5.77 11.07 -36.42
CA GLU A 79 -6.34 9.85 -37.01
C GLU A 79 -5.66 8.56 -36.54
N ARG A 80 -4.38 8.64 -36.17
CA ARG A 80 -3.58 7.51 -35.70
C ARG A 80 -3.50 7.39 -34.18
N LEU A 81 -4.11 8.29 -33.40
CA LEU A 81 -3.97 8.26 -31.95
C LEU A 81 -4.64 7.00 -31.38
N ARG A 82 -3.84 6.18 -30.70
CA ARG A 82 -4.23 4.90 -30.09
C ARG A 82 -4.23 4.97 -28.58
N VAL A 83 -3.31 5.72 -27.99
CA VAL A 83 -3.16 5.88 -26.54
C VAL A 83 -3.22 7.35 -26.20
N LEU A 84 -4.15 7.71 -25.32
CA LEU A 84 -4.28 9.04 -24.76
C LEU A 84 -4.33 8.94 -23.23
N ASP A 85 -3.30 9.45 -22.56
CA ASP A 85 -3.25 9.54 -21.11
C ASP A 85 -3.42 11.00 -20.67
N LEU A 86 -4.54 11.28 -20.02
CA LEU A 86 -4.92 12.57 -19.44
C LEU A 86 -5.06 12.49 -17.92
N SER A 87 -4.56 11.41 -17.30
CA SER A 87 -4.73 11.19 -15.87
C SER A 87 -4.02 12.27 -15.02
N HIS A 88 -4.45 12.45 -13.76
CA HIS A 88 -3.87 13.46 -12.87
C HIS A 88 -3.86 14.89 -13.47
N ASN A 89 -5.01 15.37 -13.94
CA ASN A 89 -5.20 16.73 -14.42
C ASN A 89 -6.38 17.39 -13.66
N LYS A 90 -6.97 18.45 -14.21
CA LYS A 90 -8.09 19.20 -13.61
C LYS A 90 -9.34 19.20 -14.51
N LEU A 91 -9.44 18.23 -15.43
CA LEU A 91 -10.56 18.15 -16.38
C LEU A 91 -11.88 17.99 -15.63
N GLN A 92 -12.86 18.83 -15.93
CA GLN A 92 -14.19 18.78 -15.32
C GLN A 92 -15.16 17.89 -16.11
N GLU A 93 -14.86 17.67 -17.39
CA GLU A 93 -15.62 16.80 -18.28
C GLU A 93 -14.66 16.03 -19.19
N VAL A 94 -15.15 14.95 -19.79
CA VAL A 94 -14.40 14.26 -20.84
C VAL A 94 -14.45 15.11 -22.11
N PRO A 95 -13.31 15.54 -22.68
CA PRO A 95 -13.32 16.41 -23.85
C PRO A 95 -14.06 15.77 -25.03
N SER A 96 -14.97 16.53 -25.64
CA SER A 96 -15.88 15.99 -26.67
C SER A 96 -15.16 15.43 -27.91
N PHE A 97 -13.98 15.98 -28.26
CA PHE A 97 -13.18 15.49 -29.39
C PHE A 97 -12.70 14.04 -29.21
N VAL A 98 -12.68 13.52 -27.98
CA VAL A 98 -12.29 12.12 -27.72
C VAL A 98 -13.24 11.15 -28.44
N ALA A 99 -14.52 11.55 -28.60
CA ALA A 99 -15.49 10.80 -29.39
C ALA A 99 -15.10 10.68 -30.88
N GLU A 100 -14.32 11.63 -31.39
CA GLU A 100 -13.95 11.76 -32.81
C GLU A 100 -12.69 10.96 -33.17
N LEU A 101 -11.88 10.54 -32.20
CA LEU A 101 -10.60 9.84 -32.42
C LEU A 101 -10.84 8.43 -32.98
N PRO A 102 -10.61 8.12 -34.27
CA PRO A 102 -11.08 6.87 -34.88
C PRO A 102 -10.28 5.63 -34.44
N SER A 103 -9.05 5.82 -33.98
CA SER A 103 -8.09 4.73 -33.69
C SER A 103 -7.84 4.51 -32.19
N LEU A 104 -8.57 5.21 -31.32
CA LEU A 104 -8.33 5.15 -29.88
C LEU A 104 -8.61 3.77 -29.31
N VAL A 105 -7.62 3.20 -28.62
CA VAL A 105 -7.63 1.88 -27.98
C VAL A 105 -7.50 1.99 -26.47
N SER A 106 -6.74 2.98 -25.98
CA SER A 106 -6.50 3.20 -24.56
C SER A 106 -6.78 4.65 -24.20
N LEU A 107 -7.58 4.85 -23.16
CA LEU A 107 -7.91 6.17 -22.62
C LEU A 107 -7.84 6.15 -21.10
N ASP A 108 -6.93 6.94 -20.54
CA ASP A 108 -6.84 7.16 -19.09
C ASP A 108 -7.26 8.59 -18.73
N LEU A 109 -8.28 8.71 -17.89
CA LEU A 109 -8.84 9.95 -17.36
C LEU A 109 -8.82 9.96 -15.84
N GLY A 110 -8.12 9.03 -15.20
CA GLY A 110 -8.11 8.91 -13.74
C GLY A 110 -7.57 10.16 -13.04
N GLN A 111 -7.98 10.41 -11.80
CA GLN A 111 -7.55 11.57 -11.00
C GLN A 111 -7.77 12.92 -11.71
N ASN A 112 -9.00 13.14 -12.17
CA ASN A 112 -9.48 14.42 -12.69
C ASN A 112 -10.63 14.93 -11.82
N ARG A 113 -11.46 15.84 -12.35
CA ARG A 113 -12.66 16.39 -11.70
C ARG A 113 -13.92 16.05 -12.48
N ILE A 114 -13.91 14.94 -13.21
CA ILE A 114 -15.01 14.51 -14.09
C ILE A 114 -16.17 14.02 -13.22
N THR A 115 -17.36 14.60 -13.41
CA THR A 115 -18.56 14.22 -12.64
C THR A 115 -19.45 13.21 -13.37
N GLN A 116 -19.31 13.10 -14.70
CA GLN A 116 -20.12 12.21 -15.52
C GLN A 116 -19.31 11.55 -16.64
N ALA A 117 -19.58 10.27 -16.88
CA ALA A 117 -19.06 9.58 -18.06
C ALA A 117 -19.92 9.91 -19.30
N PRO A 118 -19.29 10.09 -20.47
CA PRO A 118 -20.00 10.50 -21.67
C PRO A 118 -20.79 9.35 -22.30
N ARG A 119 -22.01 9.64 -22.78
CA ARG A 119 -22.87 8.65 -23.46
C ARG A 119 -22.26 8.05 -24.72
N TRP A 120 -21.40 8.80 -25.42
CA TRP A 120 -20.72 8.31 -26.62
C TRP A 120 -19.74 7.16 -26.32
N LEU A 121 -19.35 6.94 -25.06
CA LEU A 121 -18.47 5.84 -24.69
C LEU A 121 -19.02 4.49 -25.17
N ALA A 122 -20.35 4.31 -25.10
CA ALA A 122 -21.01 3.08 -25.54
C ALA A 122 -20.82 2.75 -27.04
N SER A 123 -20.47 3.72 -27.90
CA SER A 123 -20.23 3.49 -29.32
C SER A 123 -18.74 3.25 -29.67
N ARG A 124 -17.84 3.30 -28.69
CA ARG A 124 -16.39 3.21 -28.88
C ARG A 124 -15.87 1.77 -28.86
N THR A 125 -16.30 0.98 -29.83
CA THR A 125 -16.03 -0.47 -29.89
C THR A 125 -14.56 -0.87 -30.00
N ARG A 126 -13.64 0.06 -30.31
CA ARG A 126 -12.19 -0.20 -30.37
C ARG A 126 -11.46 -0.07 -29.03
N LEU A 127 -12.10 0.51 -28.00
CA LEU A 127 -11.47 0.66 -26.69
C LEU A 127 -11.21 -0.71 -26.07
N ARG A 128 -9.98 -0.91 -25.60
CA ARG A 128 -9.51 -2.09 -24.87
C ARG A 128 -9.08 -1.74 -23.46
N ALA A 129 -8.64 -0.50 -23.20
CA ALA A 129 -8.30 -0.05 -21.86
C ALA A 129 -8.99 1.30 -21.57
N PHE A 130 -9.64 1.37 -20.42
CA PHE A 130 -10.35 2.57 -19.99
C PHE A 130 -10.22 2.77 -18.48
N SER A 131 -9.82 3.97 -18.07
CA SER A 131 -9.70 4.34 -16.66
C SER A 131 -10.38 5.67 -16.39
N LEU A 132 -11.21 5.69 -15.34
CA LEU A 132 -11.91 6.86 -14.81
C LEU A 132 -11.71 7.03 -13.31
N GLY A 133 -10.88 6.20 -12.66
CA GLY A 133 -10.76 6.16 -11.20
C GLY A 133 -10.41 7.51 -10.57
N LYS A 134 -10.78 7.71 -9.29
CA LYS A 134 -10.50 8.90 -8.50
C LYS A 134 -11.02 10.19 -9.15
N ASN A 135 -12.19 10.11 -9.75
CA ASN A 135 -13.01 11.23 -10.21
C ASN A 135 -14.28 11.34 -9.33
N PRO A 136 -14.84 12.54 -9.14
CA PRO A 136 -16.07 12.73 -8.37
C PRO A 136 -17.32 12.36 -9.19
N LEU A 137 -17.41 11.11 -9.67
CA LEU A 137 -18.57 10.65 -10.44
C LEU A 137 -19.83 10.55 -9.57
N ASP A 138 -20.96 11.00 -10.10
CA ASP A 138 -22.26 10.91 -9.42
C ASP A 138 -22.79 9.46 -9.40
N THR A 139 -22.54 8.70 -10.46
CA THR A 139 -23.07 7.34 -10.66
C THR A 139 -22.09 6.44 -11.41
N PHE A 140 -22.37 5.13 -11.40
CA PHE A 140 -21.62 4.17 -12.21
C PHE A 140 -21.71 4.51 -13.71
N PRO A 141 -20.60 4.44 -14.47
CA PRO A 141 -20.58 4.79 -15.88
C PRO A 141 -21.16 3.66 -16.76
N GLU A 142 -22.48 3.44 -16.72
CA GLU A 142 -23.18 2.40 -17.49
C GLU A 142 -22.75 2.26 -18.97
N PRO A 143 -22.45 3.34 -19.72
CA PRO A 143 -21.94 3.23 -21.09
C PRO A 143 -20.71 2.32 -21.27
N VAL A 144 -19.91 2.11 -20.23
CA VAL A 144 -18.74 1.22 -20.26
C VAL A 144 -19.12 -0.25 -20.45
N LEU A 145 -20.32 -0.65 -20.03
CA LEU A 145 -20.82 -2.02 -20.10
C LEU A 145 -21.12 -2.46 -21.54
N SER A 146 -21.20 -1.52 -22.47
CA SER A 146 -21.44 -1.75 -23.89
C SER A 146 -20.15 -1.91 -24.71
N LEU A 147 -18.97 -1.99 -24.07
CA LEU A 147 -17.68 -2.09 -24.75
C LEU A 147 -17.28 -3.57 -24.96
N PRO A 148 -17.46 -4.14 -26.16
CA PRO A 148 -17.35 -5.59 -26.38
C PRO A 148 -15.91 -6.14 -26.33
N HIS A 149 -14.91 -5.27 -26.41
CA HIS A 149 -13.49 -5.63 -26.48
C HIS A 149 -12.69 -5.02 -25.32
N LEU A 150 -13.38 -4.56 -24.26
CA LEU A 150 -12.71 -3.98 -23.11
C LEU A 150 -11.97 -5.07 -22.34
N GLU A 151 -10.67 -4.87 -22.14
CA GLU A 151 -9.74 -5.78 -21.47
C GLU A 151 -9.29 -5.23 -20.12
N GLU A 152 -9.19 -3.91 -19.97
CA GLU A 152 -8.78 -3.26 -18.74
C GLU A 152 -9.76 -2.15 -18.35
N LEU A 153 -10.30 -2.22 -17.13
CA LEU A 153 -11.22 -1.24 -16.59
C LEU A 153 -10.76 -0.77 -15.22
N GLY A 154 -10.43 0.53 -15.11
CA GLY A 154 -10.03 1.19 -13.88
C GLY A 154 -11.12 2.12 -13.34
N LEU A 155 -11.73 1.75 -12.22
CA LEU A 155 -12.83 2.46 -11.55
C LEU A 155 -12.58 2.61 -10.03
N ALA A 156 -11.31 2.65 -9.62
CA ALA A 156 -10.93 2.81 -8.22
C ALA A 156 -11.30 4.19 -7.67
N GLY A 157 -11.66 4.30 -6.39
CA GLY A 157 -11.79 5.61 -5.73
C GLY A 157 -12.97 6.47 -6.20
N LEU A 158 -14.06 5.84 -6.65
CA LEU A 158 -15.26 6.53 -7.17
C LEU A 158 -16.41 6.57 -6.15
N GLY A 159 -16.24 5.94 -4.99
CA GLY A 159 -17.24 5.93 -3.93
C GLY A 159 -18.44 5.02 -4.20
N PHE A 160 -18.36 4.09 -5.14
CA PHE A 160 -19.47 3.20 -5.47
C PHE A 160 -19.88 2.31 -4.29
N GLU A 161 -21.18 2.24 -4.00
CA GLU A 161 -21.74 1.36 -2.96
C GLU A 161 -22.17 -0.01 -3.49
N ALA A 162 -22.50 -0.08 -4.79
CA ALA A 162 -22.90 -1.28 -5.50
C ALA A 162 -22.45 -1.22 -6.97
N LEU A 163 -22.43 -2.39 -7.62
CA LEU A 163 -22.14 -2.52 -9.05
C LEU A 163 -23.39 -3.04 -9.79
N PRO A 164 -23.59 -2.64 -11.06
CA PRO A 164 -24.69 -3.14 -11.87
C PRO A 164 -24.55 -4.64 -12.15
N ALA A 165 -25.70 -5.33 -12.30
CA ALA A 165 -25.72 -6.76 -12.62
C ALA A 165 -25.15 -7.05 -14.01
N GLU A 166 -25.18 -6.07 -14.90
CA GLU A 166 -24.71 -6.13 -16.28
C GLU A 166 -23.17 -6.11 -16.38
N LEU A 167 -22.44 -5.98 -15.27
CA LEU A 167 -20.97 -6.04 -15.25
C LEU A 167 -20.41 -7.31 -15.91
N GLY A 168 -21.11 -8.45 -15.77
CA GLY A 168 -20.76 -9.72 -16.40
C GLY A 168 -20.73 -9.71 -17.93
N ALA A 169 -21.33 -8.69 -18.58
CA ALA A 169 -21.30 -8.54 -20.04
C ALA A 169 -19.89 -8.28 -20.60
N LEU A 170 -18.96 -7.79 -19.76
CA LEU A 170 -17.57 -7.51 -20.13
C LEU A 170 -16.71 -8.78 -20.22
N THR A 171 -17.13 -9.74 -21.05
CA THR A 171 -16.52 -11.08 -21.13
C THR A 171 -15.06 -11.09 -21.63
N ALA A 172 -14.61 -10.02 -22.29
CA ALA A 172 -13.22 -9.83 -22.72
C ALA A 172 -12.31 -9.27 -21.60
N LEU A 173 -12.88 -8.88 -20.46
CA LEU A 173 -12.17 -8.17 -19.40
C LEU A 173 -11.12 -9.06 -18.74
N GLN A 174 -9.89 -8.58 -18.70
CA GLN A 174 -8.72 -9.24 -18.12
C GLN A 174 -8.29 -8.59 -16.82
N LYS A 175 -8.50 -7.28 -16.66
CA LYS A 175 -8.17 -6.54 -15.44
C LYS A 175 -9.33 -5.64 -15.05
N LEU A 176 -9.74 -5.75 -13.80
CA LEU A 176 -10.76 -4.91 -13.20
C LEU A 176 -10.24 -4.33 -11.90
N ASP A 177 -10.13 -3.01 -11.82
CA ASP A 177 -9.79 -2.29 -10.61
C ASP A 177 -10.99 -1.50 -10.08
N LEU A 178 -11.45 -1.91 -8.90
CA LEU A 178 -12.56 -1.35 -8.14
C LEU A 178 -12.11 -1.00 -6.72
N GLY A 179 -10.81 -0.83 -6.48
CA GLY A 179 -10.27 -0.48 -5.18
C GLY A 179 -10.75 0.88 -4.64
N GLU A 180 -10.62 1.11 -3.35
CA GLU A 180 -10.96 2.37 -2.67
C GLU A 180 -12.42 2.84 -2.93
N ASN A 181 -13.37 1.93 -3.08
CA ASN A 181 -14.80 2.23 -3.21
C ASN A 181 -15.54 1.94 -1.88
N GLN A 182 -16.87 1.96 -1.89
CA GLN A 182 -17.72 1.70 -0.72
C GLN A 182 -18.52 0.40 -0.88
N LEU A 183 -18.04 -0.54 -1.72
CA LEU A 183 -18.79 -1.74 -2.11
C LEU A 183 -19.06 -2.62 -0.90
N SER A 184 -20.35 -2.91 -0.64
CA SER A 184 -20.78 -3.82 0.42
C SER A 184 -20.94 -5.27 -0.05
N GLY A 185 -21.07 -5.48 -1.36
CA GLY A 185 -21.14 -6.78 -2.00
C GLY A 185 -20.81 -6.68 -3.49
N LEU A 186 -20.72 -7.84 -4.15
CA LEU A 186 -20.48 -7.96 -5.58
C LEU A 186 -21.69 -8.64 -6.26
N PRO A 187 -22.04 -8.26 -7.49
CA PRO A 187 -23.08 -8.94 -8.25
C PRO A 187 -22.63 -10.37 -8.60
N ALA A 188 -23.56 -11.32 -8.68
CA ALA A 188 -23.26 -12.70 -9.05
C ALA A 188 -22.60 -12.82 -10.43
N SER A 189 -22.94 -11.90 -11.34
CA SER A 189 -22.40 -11.81 -12.70
C SER A 189 -20.89 -11.54 -12.76
N ILE A 190 -20.24 -11.17 -11.64
CA ILE A 190 -18.77 -11.12 -11.59
C ILE A 190 -18.14 -12.49 -11.96
N GLY A 191 -18.86 -13.59 -11.70
CA GLY A 191 -18.44 -14.94 -12.09
C GLY A 191 -18.52 -15.22 -13.60
N GLU A 192 -19.10 -14.32 -14.40
CA GLU A 192 -19.21 -14.43 -15.86
C GLU A 192 -17.98 -13.84 -16.59
N LEU A 193 -17.11 -13.14 -15.87
CA LEU A 193 -15.87 -12.55 -16.39
C LEU A 193 -14.79 -13.62 -16.64
N GLY A 194 -15.07 -14.55 -17.55
CA GLY A 194 -14.27 -15.74 -17.80
C GLY A 194 -12.86 -15.50 -18.37
N ALA A 195 -12.54 -14.27 -18.78
CA ALA A 195 -11.19 -13.86 -19.20
C ALA A 195 -10.39 -13.16 -18.09
N LEU A 196 -11.00 -12.90 -16.92
CA LEU A 196 -10.42 -12.07 -15.87
C LEU A 196 -9.17 -12.71 -15.29
N ARG A 197 -8.10 -11.92 -15.21
CA ARG A 197 -6.78 -12.31 -14.71
C ARG A 197 -6.40 -11.57 -13.44
N ALA A 198 -6.82 -10.31 -13.30
CA ALA A 198 -6.59 -9.50 -12.12
C ALA A 198 -7.88 -8.81 -11.67
N LEU A 199 -8.18 -8.93 -10.38
CA LEU A 199 -9.31 -8.25 -9.75
C LEU A 199 -8.82 -7.53 -8.49
N VAL A 200 -8.92 -6.20 -8.48
CA VAL A 200 -8.54 -5.35 -7.36
C VAL A 200 -9.81 -4.81 -6.70
N LEU A 201 -10.00 -5.17 -5.43
CA LEU A 201 -11.14 -4.80 -4.58
C LEU A 201 -10.70 -4.21 -3.24
N ARG A 202 -9.41 -3.86 -3.12
CA ARG A 202 -8.80 -3.31 -1.92
C ARG A 202 -9.58 -2.11 -1.38
N GLY A 203 -9.72 -1.97 -0.06
CA GLY A 203 -10.27 -0.77 0.56
C GLY A 203 -11.76 -0.57 0.26
N ASN A 204 -12.55 -1.63 0.38
CA ASN A 204 -14.02 -1.62 0.23
C ASN A 204 -14.70 -2.03 1.55
N ARG A 205 -16.00 -2.34 1.52
CA ARG A 205 -16.79 -2.76 2.70
C ARG A 205 -17.31 -4.20 2.55
N LEU A 206 -16.65 -5.03 1.74
CA LEU A 206 -17.11 -6.38 1.42
C LEU A 206 -17.09 -7.26 2.67
N THR A 207 -18.21 -7.92 2.97
CA THR A 207 -18.32 -8.89 4.07
C THR A 207 -18.24 -10.33 3.58
N ALA A 208 -18.63 -10.57 2.33
CA ALA A 208 -18.62 -11.88 1.68
C ALA A 208 -18.38 -11.73 0.17
N LEU A 209 -17.98 -12.83 -0.45
CA LEU A 209 -17.76 -12.93 -1.89
C LEU A 209 -18.82 -13.83 -2.52
N PRO A 210 -19.25 -13.58 -3.78
CA PRO A 210 -20.18 -14.45 -4.47
C PRO A 210 -19.65 -15.90 -4.58
N PRO A 211 -20.49 -16.93 -4.39
CA PRO A 211 -20.06 -18.33 -4.42
C PRO A 211 -19.41 -18.78 -5.73
N MET A 212 -19.71 -18.10 -6.85
CA MET A 212 -19.14 -18.39 -8.17
C MET A 212 -17.82 -17.67 -8.45
N LEU A 213 -17.40 -16.73 -7.61
CA LEU A 213 -16.13 -16.02 -7.81
C LEU A 213 -14.93 -17.00 -7.87
N PRO A 214 -14.86 -18.07 -7.05
CA PRO A 214 -13.83 -19.10 -7.16
C PRO A 214 -13.93 -20.00 -8.40
N ALA A 215 -14.96 -19.86 -9.23
CA ALA A 215 -15.04 -20.59 -10.51
C ALA A 215 -14.19 -19.93 -11.62
N LEU A 216 -13.71 -18.68 -11.43
CA LEU A 216 -12.88 -17.96 -12.38
C LEU A 216 -11.49 -18.60 -12.50
N ARG A 217 -11.32 -19.54 -13.45
CA ARG A 217 -10.08 -20.31 -13.64
C ARG A 217 -8.91 -19.50 -14.20
N THR A 218 -9.19 -18.38 -14.85
CA THR A 218 -8.17 -17.49 -15.43
C THR A 218 -7.63 -16.48 -14.44
N LEU A 219 -8.26 -16.33 -13.27
CA LEU A 219 -7.89 -15.35 -12.27
C LEU A 219 -6.56 -15.72 -11.63
N ARG A 220 -5.59 -14.82 -11.74
CA ARG A 220 -4.21 -14.97 -11.24
C ARG A 220 -3.92 -14.09 -10.04
N ALA A 221 -4.51 -12.90 -9.98
CA ALA A 221 -4.31 -11.97 -8.89
C ALA A 221 -5.66 -11.48 -8.35
N LEU A 222 -5.84 -11.60 -7.04
CA LEU A 222 -7.01 -11.11 -6.34
C LEU A 222 -6.56 -10.31 -5.11
N ASP A 223 -6.81 -9.01 -5.13
CA ASP A 223 -6.56 -8.12 -4.00
C ASP A 223 -7.88 -7.77 -3.30
N LEU A 224 -8.03 -8.27 -2.08
CA LEU A 224 -9.18 -8.07 -1.20
C LEU A 224 -8.78 -7.30 0.06
N SER A 225 -7.59 -6.72 0.12
CA SER A 225 -7.07 -6.12 1.35
C SER A 225 -7.94 -4.96 1.85
N GLY A 226 -8.01 -4.73 3.16
CA GLY A 226 -8.79 -3.62 3.73
C GLY A 226 -10.29 -3.75 3.46
N ASN A 227 -10.85 -4.92 3.72
CA ASN A 227 -12.29 -5.22 3.63
C ASN A 227 -12.80 -5.75 4.98
N ARG A 228 -13.99 -6.36 5.00
CA ARG A 228 -14.63 -6.94 6.19
C ARG A 228 -14.90 -8.44 6.00
N ILE A 229 -14.05 -9.11 5.23
CA ILE A 229 -14.23 -10.52 4.86
C ILE A 229 -13.87 -11.40 6.05
N GLY A 230 -14.86 -12.15 6.55
CA GLY A 230 -14.67 -13.10 7.65
C GLY A 230 -14.32 -14.52 7.20
N ALA A 231 -14.66 -14.89 5.95
CA ALA A 231 -14.42 -16.22 5.40
C ALA A 231 -14.34 -16.19 3.86
N LEU A 232 -13.60 -17.14 3.28
CA LEU A 232 -13.50 -17.34 1.84
C LEU A 232 -14.50 -18.40 1.34
N PRO A 233 -15.19 -18.21 0.20
CA PRO A 233 -16.19 -19.14 -0.30
C PRO A 233 -15.58 -20.32 -1.09
N LEU A 234 -14.59 -21.02 -0.52
CA LEU A 234 -13.87 -22.12 -1.22
C LEU A 234 -14.60 -23.48 -1.20
N ALA A 235 -15.84 -23.52 -0.70
CA ALA A 235 -16.68 -24.70 -0.68
C ALA A 235 -17.16 -25.06 -2.12
N GLY A 236 -16.51 -26.04 -2.74
CA GLY A 236 -16.91 -26.62 -4.03
C GLY A 236 -16.21 -26.07 -5.29
N TYR A 237 -15.60 -24.88 -5.19
CA TYR A 237 -14.84 -24.27 -6.30
C TYR A 237 -13.48 -23.78 -5.81
N ALA A 238 -12.55 -23.55 -6.73
CA ALA A 238 -11.24 -23.00 -6.42
C ALA A 238 -10.63 -22.25 -7.60
N TRP A 239 -9.93 -21.17 -7.30
CA TRP A 239 -9.17 -20.38 -8.26
C TRP A 239 -7.94 -21.16 -8.75
N ALA A 240 -8.14 -22.08 -9.70
CA ALA A 240 -7.11 -23.02 -10.15
C ALA A 240 -5.83 -22.35 -10.70
N GLY A 241 -5.95 -21.12 -11.22
CA GLY A 241 -4.83 -20.34 -11.76
C GLY A 241 -4.32 -19.23 -10.83
N MET A 242 -4.71 -19.21 -9.56
CA MET A 242 -4.36 -18.12 -8.63
C MET A 242 -2.87 -18.12 -8.32
N GLU A 243 -2.20 -17.01 -8.61
CA GLU A 243 -0.77 -16.79 -8.35
C GLU A 243 -0.56 -15.87 -7.12
N ALA A 244 -1.45 -14.91 -6.89
CA ALA A 244 -1.37 -13.96 -5.78
C ALA A 244 -2.75 -13.70 -5.14
N LEU A 245 -2.83 -13.87 -3.82
CA LEU A 245 -4.03 -13.62 -3.03
C LEU A 245 -3.70 -12.65 -1.89
N GLU A 246 -4.20 -11.43 -1.97
CA GLU A 246 -4.01 -10.41 -0.94
C GLU A 246 -5.28 -10.30 -0.08
N LEU A 247 -5.14 -10.58 1.21
CA LEU A 247 -6.24 -10.58 2.20
C LEU A 247 -5.92 -9.70 3.41
N ALA A 248 -4.82 -8.95 3.36
CA ALA A 248 -4.40 -8.10 4.48
C ALA A 248 -5.53 -7.19 5.00
N ASP A 249 -5.52 -6.88 6.29
CA ASP A 249 -6.50 -5.98 6.91
C ASP A 249 -7.96 -6.46 6.71
N ASN A 250 -8.22 -7.75 6.97
CA ASN A 250 -9.56 -8.34 7.02
C ASN A 250 -9.78 -9.11 8.32
N PRO A 251 -11.00 -9.15 8.88
CA PRO A 251 -11.32 -9.95 10.07
C PRO A 251 -11.46 -11.45 9.76
N LEU A 252 -10.54 -12.00 8.95
CA LEU A 252 -10.54 -13.41 8.54
C LEU A 252 -10.16 -14.28 9.72
N LEU A 253 -11.10 -15.14 10.17
CA LEU A 253 -10.92 -15.99 11.35
C LEU A 253 -10.23 -17.32 11.03
N VAL A 254 -10.57 -17.90 9.87
CA VAL A 254 -10.12 -19.24 9.47
C VAL A 254 -9.73 -19.23 8.00
N LEU A 255 -8.60 -19.87 7.70
CA LEU A 255 -8.24 -20.25 6.35
C LEU A 255 -8.72 -21.70 6.10
N PRO A 256 -9.59 -21.95 5.11
CA PRO A 256 -10.17 -23.27 4.90
C PRO A 256 -9.15 -24.28 4.33
N GLU A 257 -9.34 -25.58 4.61
CA GLU A 257 -8.50 -26.68 4.11
C GLU A 257 -8.45 -26.75 2.56
N GLU A 258 -9.49 -26.25 1.90
CA GLU A 258 -9.57 -26.11 0.45
C GLU A 258 -8.52 -25.15 -0.14
N ILE A 259 -7.75 -24.44 0.69
CA ILE A 259 -6.58 -23.68 0.24
C ILE A 259 -5.60 -24.56 -0.55
N THR A 260 -5.57 -25.87 -0.27
CA THR A 260 -4.85 -26.91 -1.06
C THR A 260 -5.13 -26.88 -2.55
N LYS A 261 -6.31 -26.39 -2.97
CA LYS A 261 -6.70 -26.31 -4.37
C LYS A 261 -6.01 -25.15 -5.12
N LEU A 262 -5.37 -24.23 -4.41
CA LEU A 262 -4.63 -23.11 -4.99
C LEU A 262 -3.16 -23.50 -5.28
N ALA A 263 -2.95 -24.61 -5.99
CA ALA A 263 -1.62 -25.20 -6.20
C ALA A 263 -0.64 -24.29 -6.98
N THR A 264 -1.15 -23.25 -7.64
CA THR A 264 -0.37 -22.26 -8.40
C THR A 264 -0.03 -21.01 -7.58
N LEU A 265 -0.42 -20.95 -6.30
CA LEU A 265 -0.24 -19.78 -5.45
C LEU A 265 1.23 -19.56 -5.12
N HIS A 266 1.74 -18.38 -5.45
CA HIS A 266 3.10 -17.94 -5.16
C HIS A 266 3.14 -16.88 -4.04
N ARG A 267 2.07 -16.10 -3.88
CA ARG A 267 1.98 -15.04 -2.88
C ARG A 267 0.67 -15.11 -2.11
N LEU A 268 0.78 -15.11 -0.79
CA LEU A 268 -0.33 -15.07 0.15
C LEU A 268 -0.06 -14.00 1.20
N ASP A 269 -0.88 -12.94 1.21
CA ASP A 269 -0.81 -11.87 2.19
C ASP A 269 -2.00 -11.94 3.15
N LEU A 270 -1.72 -12.21 4.42
CA LEU A 270 -2.66 -12.38 5.51
C LEU A 270 -2.36 -11.42 6.66
N ARG A 271 -1.64 -10.31 6.39
CA ARG A 271 -1.29 -9.32 7.41
C ARG A 271 -2.53 -8.74 8.10
N ASN A 272 -2.44 -8.46 9.39
CA ASN A 272 -3.52 -7.88 10.19
C ASN A 272 -4.86 -8.61 10.04
N THR A 273 -4.80 -9.94 9.90
CA THR A 273 -5.98 -10.81 9.96
C THR A 273 -6.20 -11.34 11.36
N TRP A 274 -7.37 -11.94 11.62
CA TRP A 274 -7.73 -12.49 12.92
C TRP A 274 -7.64 -14.01 12.95
N LEU A 275 -6.68 -14.56 12.21
CA LEU A 275 -6.52 -16.00 12.04
C LEU A 275 -6.26 -16.69 13.38
N GLU A 276 -7.18 -17.56 13.79
CA GLU A 276 -7.02 -18.37 15.00
C GLU A 276 -5.94 -19.44 14.84
N SER A 277 -5.76 -19.96 13.61
CA SER A 277 -4.71 -20.92 13.27
C SER A 277 -4.51 -20.99 11.76
N LEU A 278 -3.36 -21.56 11.36
CA LEU A 278 -3.11 -21.97 9.98
C LEU A 278 -3.43 -23.47 9.81
N PRO A 279 -4.11 -23.88 8.71
CA PRO A 279 -4.42 -25.28 8.47
C PRO A 279 -3.17 -26.07 8.03
N ASP A 280 -3.09 -27.35 8.42
CA ASP A 280 -1.99 -28.25 8.02
C ASP A 280 -1.93 -28.42 6.50
N ALA A 281 -3.07 -28.30 5.82
CA ALA A 281 -3.21 -28.25 4.36
C ALA A 281 -2.29 -27.23 3.68
N LEU A 282 -1.87 -26.16 4.38
CA LEU A 282 -0.99 -25.14 3.82
C LEU A 282 0.33 -25.74 3.31
N ALA A 283 0.82 -26.82 3.91
CA ALA A 283 2.02 -27.55 3.46
C ALA A 283 1.94 -28.09 2.02
N SER A 284 0.74 -28.19 1.45
CA SER A 284 0.56 -28.60 0.04
C SER A 284 0.98 -27.52 -0.96
N LEU A 285 1.05 -26.25 -0.54
CA LEU A 285 1.39 -25.10 -1.38
C LEU A 285 2.91 -24.98 -1.59
N ARG A 286 3.53 -26.03 -2.13
CA ARG A 286 4.99 -26.10 -2.33
C ARG A 286 5.55 -25.06 -3.29
N GLY A 287 4.69 -24.37 -4.05
CA GLY A 287 5.05 -23.26 -4.93
C GLY A 287 5.10 -21.90 -4.25
N LEU A 288 4.65 -21.78 -2.98
CA LEU A 288 4.54 -20.52 -2.28
C LEU A 288 5.92 -19.89 -2.07
N ARG A 289 6.06 -18.62 -2.46
CA ARG A 289 7.30 -17.83 -2.38
C ARG A 289 7.20 -16.69 -1.38
N THR A 290 6.02 -16.11 -1.21
CA THR A 290 5.79 -15.03 -0.26
C THR A 290 4.62 -15.37 0.65
N LEU A 291 4.88 -15.34 1.95
CA LEU A 291 3.88 -15.52 3.01
C LEU A 291 4.00 -14.37 4.01
N LEU A 292 3.00 -13.49 4.01
CA LEU A 292 2.97 -12.34 4.92
C LEU A 292 1.90 -12.56 5.98
N LEU A 293 2.30 -12.57 7.24
CA LEU A 293 1.47 -12.86 8.41
C LEU A 293 1.60 -11.79 9.50
N ALA A 294 2.24 -10.65 9.20
CA ALA A 294 2.46 -9.61 10.20
C ALA A 294 1.16 -9.14 10.86
N GLY A 295 1.15 -9.05 12.19
CA GLY A 295 -0.02 -8.65 12.97
C GLY A 295 -1.15 -9.69 13.02
N ALA A 296 -0.97 -10.87 12.43
CA ALA A 296 -1.90 -11.98 12.60
C ALA A 296 -1.50 -12.82 13.83
N PRO A 297 -2.44 -13.28 14.67
CA PRO A 297 -2.12 -14.08 15.84
C PRO A 297 -1.62 -15.50 15.50
N VAL A 298 -1.73 -15.92 14.22
CA VAL A 298 -1.19 -17.15 13.59
C VAL A 298 -1.39 -18.48 14.35
N GLY A 299 -2.20 -18.52 15.39
CA GLY A 299 -2.43 -19.70 16.22
C GLY A 299 -1.18 -20.22 16.93
N LEU A 300 -0.44 -19.33 17.61
CA LEU A 300 0.76 -19.71 18.37
C LEU A 300 0.48 -20.84 19.38
N ARG A 301 1.40 -21.80 19.48
CA ARG A 301 1.43 -22.83 20.54
C ARG A 301 2.65 -22.63 21.41
N ASP A 302 2.44 -22.32 22.69
CA ASP A 302 3.52 -21.95 23.62
C ASP A 302 4.40 -20.81 23.08
N GLY A 303 3.78 -19.84 22.39
CA GLY A 303 4.49 -18.70 21.77
C GLY A 303 5.33 -19.05 20.54
N ARG A 304 5.20 -20.26 19.99
CA ARG A 304 5.83 -20.70 18.74
C ARG A 304 4.85 -20.65 17.56
N PRO A 305 5.28 -20.19 16.37
CA PRO A 305 4.49 -20.25 15.15
C PRO A 305 4.25 -21.71 14.69
N PRO A 306 3.16 -21.97 13.94
CA PRO A 306 2.87 -23.32 13.43
C PRO A 306 3.97 -23.90 12.53
N ASP A 307 4.32 -25.18 12.77
CA ASP A 307 5.40 -25.86 12.03
C ASP A 307 5.14 -25.97 10.52
N VAL A 308 3.88 -25.92 10.11
CA VAL A 308 3.47 -25.96 8.69
C VAL A 308 4.17 -24.88 7.86
N ILE A 309 4.47 -23.71 8.45
CA ILE A 309 5.18 -22.60 7.78
C ILE A 309 6.57 -23.05 7.31
N PHE A 310 7.27 -23.84 8.14
CA PHE A 310 8.65 -24.28 7.87
C PHE A 310 8.72 -25.46 6.89
N THR A 311 7.58 -26.02 6.50
CA THR A 311 7.50 -27.04 5.43
C THR A 311 7.52 -26.43 4.02
N LEU A 312 7.38 -25.10 3.92
CA LEU A 312 7.30 -24.35 2.66
C LEU A 312 8.70 -23.93 2.19
N GLU A 313 9.54 -24.91 1.83
CA GLU A 313 10.97 -24.73 1.55
C GLU A 313 11.31 -23.71 0.44
N ARG A 314 10.34 -23.36 -0.43
CA ARG A 314 10.49 -22.39 -1.52
C ARG A 314 10.16 -20.95 -1.13
N LEU A 315 9.87 -20.69 0.14
CA LEU A 315 9.65 -19.33 0.64
C LEU A 315 10.91 -18.48 0.46
N VAL A 316 10.70 -17.33 -0.15
CA VAL A 316 11.67 -16.26 -0.39
C VAL A 316 11.42 -15.10 0.57
N GLU A 317 10.17 -14.84 0.93
CA GLU A 317 9.76 -13.74 1.80
C GLU A 317 8.78 -14.28 2.85
N LEU A 318 9.15 -14.12 4.12
CA LEU A 318 8.33 -14.49 5.27
C LEU A 318 8.27 -13.30 6.24
N ASP A 319 7.07 -12.78 6.47
CA ASP A 319 6.86 -11.71 7.44
C ASP A 319 6.01 -12.22 8.61
N LEU A 320 6.60 -12.33 9.78
CA LEU A 320 6.01 -12.77 11.04
C LEU A 320 6.00 -11.64 12.09
N SER A 321 6.12 -10.38 11.65
CA SER A 321 6.18 -9.23 12.54
C SER A 321 4.91 -9.09 13.38
N LEU A 322 5.00 -8.57 14.61
CA LEU A 322 3.85 -8.27 15.48
C LEU A 322 2.91 -9.47 15.70
N ALA A 323 3.43 -10.69 15.64
CA ALA A 323 2.65 -11.92 15.80
C ALA A 323 2.62 -12.43 17.26
N GLY A 324 3.41 -11.82 18.16
CA GLY A 324 3.52 -12.24 19.56
C GLY A 324 4.42 -13.47 19.76
N ILE A 325 5.33 -13.74 18.82
CA ILE A 325 6.22 -14.91 18.85
C ILE A 325 7.25 -14.73 19.97
N THR A 326 7.30 -15.68 20.89
CA THR A 326 8.33 -15.72 21.95
C THR A 326 9.49 -16.63 21.59
N THR A 327 9.25 -17.66 20.78
CA THR A 327 10.27 -18.64 20.40
C THR A 327 10.14 -18.97 18.92
N LEU A 328 11.24 -18.81 18.18
CA LEU A 328 11.35 -19.26 16.79
C LEU A 328 12.05 -20.62 16.75
N PRO A 329 11.47 -21.66 16.11
CA PRO A 329 12.07 -23.00 16.10
C PRO A 329 13.28 -23.07 15.16
N GLU A 330 14.19 -24.03 15.42
CA GLU A 330 15.35 -24.32 14.55
C GLU A 330 14.95 -24.76 13.13
N ALA A 331 13.70 -25.22 12.95
CA ALA A 331 13.12 -25.53 11.65
C ALA A 331 13.11 -24.33 10.68
N ILE A 332 13.24 -23.08 11.16
CA ILE A 332 13.44 -21.91 10.28
C ILE A 332 14.60 -22.09 9.30
N GLY A 333 15.63 -22.85 9.68
CA GLY A 333 16.78 -23.17 8.83
C GLY A 333 16.45 -24.03 7.61
N TRP A 334 15.27 -24.65 7.55
CA TRP A 334 14.81 -25.41 6.38
C TRP A 334 14.38 -24.50 5.22
N LEU A 335 14.10 -23.21 5.48
CA LEU A 335 13.73 -22.22 4.47
C LEU A 335 14.98 -21.71 3.72
N SER A 336 15.59 -22.60 2.94
CA SER A 336 16.89 -22.34 2.30
C SER A 336 16.87 -21.28 1.18
N GLU A 337 15.71 -20.99 0.59
CA GLU A 337 15.53 -19.91 -0.41
C GLU A 337 15.20 -18.54 0.22
N LEU A 338 15.10 -18.44 1.56
CA LEU A 338 14.60 -17.24 2.23
C LEU A 338 15.57 -16.07 2.09
N ARG A 339 15.06 -14.95 1.58
CA ARG A 339 15.79 -13.67 1.37
C ARG A 339 15.32 -12.57 2.32
N PHE A 340 14.06 -12.59 2.73
CA PHE A 340 13.51 -11.64 3.71
C PHE A 340 12.85 -12.38 4.87
N LEU A 341 13.22 -12.01 6.09
CA LEU A 341 12.58 -12.46 7.33
C LEU A 341 12.20 -11.27 8.22
N GLY A 342 10.90 -10.99 8.33
CA GLY A 342 10.36 -9.99 9.23
C GLY A 342 9.99 -10.59 10.59
N LEU A 343 10.59 -10.07 11.66
CA LEU A 343 10.30 -10.47 13.05
C LEU A 343 10.04 -9.26 13.95
N GLN A 344 9.78 -8.09 13.35
CA GLN A 344 9.62 -6.83 14.08
C GLN A 344 8.58 -6.96 15.20
N GLY A 345 8.86 -6.38 16.37
CA GLY A 345 7.89 -6.24 17.45
C GLY A 345 7.45 -7.56 18.10
N ASN A 346 8.22 -8.64 17.93
CA ASN A 346 7.99 -9.90 18.62
C ASN A 346 8.82 -9.98 19.92
N PRO A 347 8.25 -10.48 21.02
CA PRO A 347 8.94 -10.66 22.31
C PRO A 347 9.81 -11.92 22.30
N LEU A 348 10.72 -12.05 21.32
CA LEU A 348 11.57 -13.22 21.14
C LEU A 348 12.54 -13.40 22.32
N ALA A 349 12.58 -14.61 22.88
CA ALA A 349 13.43 -14.97 24.00
C ALA A 349 14.86 -15.33 23.59
N ALA A 350 15.04 -15.90 22.39
CA ALA A 350 16.35 -16.18 21.81
C ALA A 350 16.29 -16.13 20.27
N ILE A 351 17.43 -15.87 19.64
CA ILE A 351 17.60 -16.02 18.19
C ILE A 351 18.09 -17.46 17.90
N PRO A 352 17.36 -18.28 17.10
CA PRO A 352 17.74 -19.67 16.89
C PRO A 352 19.05 -19.80 16.12
N ALA A 353 19.80 -20.86 16.42
CA ALA A 353 21.13 -21.10 15.84
C ALA A 353 21.05 -21.29 14.31
N ALA A 354 19.97 -21.85 13.81
CA ALA A 354 19.68 -22.04 12.40
C ALA A 354 19.81 -20.77 11.56
N LEU A 355 19.44 -19.58 12.08
CA LEU A 355 19.57 -18.32 11.32
C LEU A 355 21.02 -18.06 10.88
N ARG A 356 22.01 -18.48 11.69
CA ARG A 356 23.44 -18.33 11.37
C ARG A 356 23.87 -19.09 10.12
N SER A 357 23.07 -20.07 9.69
CA SER A 357 23.34 -20.88 8.49
C SER A 357 22.57 -20.42 7.24
N MET A 358 21.70 -19.41 7.36
CA MET A 358 20.84 -18.93 6.27
C MET A 358 21.58 -17.95 5.36
N THR A 359 22.52 -18.44 4.57
CA THR A 359 23.43 -17.60 3.74
C THR A 359 22.76 -16.85 2.59
N GLN A 360 21.51 -17.20 2.25
CA GLN A 360 20.71 -16.51 1.22
C GLN A 360 19.92 -15.31 1.78
N LEU A 361 19.88 -15.15 3.10
CA LEU A 361 19.11 -14.09 3.75
C LEU A 361 19.71 -12.73 3.40
N GLU A 362 18.91 -11.85 2.81
CA GLU A 362 19.32 -10.51 2.39
C GLU A 362 18.90 -9.46 3.42
N GLU A 363 17.74 -9.64 4.05
CA GLU A 363 17.22 -8.73 5.08
C GLU A 363 16.57 -9.50 6.22
N LEU A 364 16.93 -9.11 7.44
CA LEU A 364 16.40 -9.64 8.70
C LEU A 364 15.95 -8.47 9.57
N ASP A 365 14.65 -8.33 9.80
CA ASP A 365 14.10 -7.26 10.63
C ASP A 365 13.83 -7.75 12.06
N LEU A 366 14.64 -7.28 13.00
CA LEU A 366 14.58 -7.50 14.44
C LEU A 366 14.23 -6.20 15.19
N THR A 367 13.67 -5.20 14.50
CA THR A 367 13.20 -3.95 15.10
C THR A 367 12.21 -4.23 16.21
N ASP A 368 12.30 -3.50 17.33
CA ASP A 368 11.42 -3.67 18.51
C ASP A 368 11.36 -5.11 19.07
N THR A 369 12.44 -5.89 18.90
CA THR A 369 12.64 -7.17 19.61
C THR A 369 13.56 -6.97 20.82
N PRO A 370 13.57 -7.89 21.81
CA PRO A 370 14.45 -7.80 22.99
C PRO A 370 15.96 -7.76 22.69
N PHE A 371 16.38 -7.97 21.44
CA PHE A 371 17.77 -7.98 21.01
C PHE A 371 18.30 -6.60 20.57
N GLY A 372 17.60 -5.52 20.91
CA GLY A 372 18.01 -4.13 20.65
C GLY A 372 19.44 -3.83 21.10
N ARG A 373 20.38 -3.76 20.13
CA ARG A 373 21.83 -3.50 20.31
C ARG A 373 22.54 -4.43 21.32
N THR A 374 22.32 -5.74 21.21
CA THR A 374 23.03 -6.75 22.00
C THR A 374 24.19 -7.38 21.22
N ASP A 375 25.17 -7.95 21.95
CA ASP A 375 26.28 -8.75 21.39
C ASP A 375 25.80 -9.84 20.43
N GLU A 376 24.57 -10.33 20.59
CA GLU A 376 23.97 -11.35 19.74
C GLU A 376 23.71 -10.88 18.31
N VAL A 377 23.24 -9.63 18.14
CA VAL A 377 22.98 -9.04 16.81
C VAL A 377 24.30 -8.74 16.10
N GLU A 378 25.33 -8.30 16.84
CA GLU A 378 26.68 -8.14 16.30
C GLU A 378 27.27 -9.48 15.87
N ALA A 379 27.12 -10.52 16.70
CA ALA A 379 27.55 -11.88 16.38
C ALA A 379 26.81 -12.46 15.16
N LEU A 380 25.53 -12.13 14.96
CA LEU A 380 24.79 -12.50 13.75
C LEU A 380 25.29 -11.76 12.52
N SER A 381 25.52 -10.45 12.65
CA SER A 381 26.04 -9.61 11.56
C SER A 381 27.44 -10.05 11.10
N LEU A 382 28.26 -10.58 12.02
CA LEU A 382 29.56 -11.17 11.69
C LEU A 382 29.44 -12.48 10.90
N VAL A 383 28.46 -13.33 11.22
CA VAL A 383 28.25 -14.62 10.55
C VAL A 383 27.49 -14.47 9.23
N LEU A 384 26.66 -13.44 9.11
CA LEU A 384 25.83 -13.13 7.94
C LEU A 384 26.22 -11.78 7.32
N PRO A 385 27.45 -11.62 6.77
CA PRO A 385 27.98 -10.32 6.36
C PRO A 385 27.26 -9.70 5.14
N ARG A 386 26.43 -10.48 4.43
CA ARG A 386 25.62 -10.02 3.29
C ARG A 386 24.18 -9.71 3.68
N THR A 387 23.78 -10.05 4.90
CA THR A 387 22.43 -9.81 5.39
C THR A 387 22.36 -8.44 6.03
N ARG A 388 21.41 -7.63 5.58
CA ARG A 388 21.03 -6.40 6.24
C ARG A 388 20.19 -6.74 7.48
N VAL A 389 20.84 -6.78 8.64
CA VAL A 389 20.15 -6.94 9.92
C VAL A 389 19.67 -5.56 10.39
N ILE A 390 18.36 -5.36 10.45
CA ILE A 390 17.73 -4.15 10.95
C ILE A 390 17.35 -4.42 12.40
N CYS A 391 17.89 -3.65 13.34
CA CYS A 391 17.57 -3.79 14.75
C CYS A 391 17.56 -2.40 15.38
N VAL A 392 16.38 -1.81 15.44
CA VAL A 392 16.15 -0.52 16.09
C VAL A 392 15.18 -0.75 17.25
N ASP A 393 15.53 -0.27 18.45
CA ASP A 393 14.64 -0.29 19.60
C ASP A 393 13.87 1.04 19.66
N TRP A 394 12.73 1.07 18.97
CA TRP A 394 11.81 2.19 19.03
C TRP A 394 11.04 2.21 20.32
N ALA A 395 10.71 1.06 20.92
CA ALA A 395 10.03 1.03 22.21
C ALA A 395 10.80 1.82 23.28
N ALA A 396 12.12 1.65 23.39
CA ALA A 396 12.96 2.46 24.26
C ALA A 396 13.04 3.93 23.81
N THR A 397 13.12 4.17 22.50
CA THR A 397 13.13 5.55 21.94
C THR A 397 11.82 6.28 22.26
N TYR A 398 10.67 5.62 22.13
CA TYR A 398 9.34 6.12 22.45
C TYR A 398 9.15 6.29 23.96
N ARG A 399 9.65 5.36 24.79
CA ARG A 399 9.64 5.51 26.26
C ARG A 399 10.45 6.73 26.69
N SER A 400 11.65 6.91 26.16
CA SER A 400 12.48 8.10 26.41
C SER A 400 11.78 9.38 25.95
N MET A 401 11.09 9.36 24.81
CA MET A 401 10.26 10.50 24.37
C MET A 401 9.10 10.78 25.36
N LEU A 402 8.40 9.75 25.83
CA LEU A 402 7.32 9.93 26.82
C LEU A 402 7.85 10.49 28.13
N GLU A 403 8.92 9.92 28.67
CA GLU A 403 9.56 10.38 29.91
C GLU A 403 9.97 11.84 29.80
N ASP A 404 10.64 12.24 28.70
CA ASP A 404 11.02 13.63 28.47
C ASP A 404 9.80 14.56 28.36
N VAL A 405 8.67 14.10 27.77
CA VAL A 405 7.40 14.85 27.73
C VAL A 405 6.78 14.99 29.13
N TYR A 406 6.75 13.94 29.95
CA TYR A 406 6.25 14.02 31.33
C TYR A 406 7.10 14.93 32.20
N ILE A 407 8.43 14.81 32.12
CA ILE A 407 9.37 15.69 32.84
C ILE A 407 9.05 17.15 32.52
N LEU A 408 8.90 17.49 31.24
CA LEU A 408 8.56 18.85 30.85
C LEU A 408 7.20 19.29 31.37
N ARG A 409 6.19 18.43 31.29
CA ARG A 409 4.84 18.74 31.78
C ARG A 409 4.84 19.01 33.29
N ASP A 410 5.52 18.17 34.06
CA ASP A 410 5.53 18.24 35.52
C ASP A 410 6.42 19.39 36.05
N ASP A 411 7.60 19.60 35.45
CA ASP A 411 8.55 20.61 35.93
C ASP A 411 8.19 22.04 35.46
N THR A 412 7.56 22.17 34.30
CA THR A 412 7.35 23.50 33.67
C THR A 412 5.88 23.89 33.52
N GLY A 413 4.95 22.93 33.63
CA GLY A 413 3.52 23.12 33.39
C GLY A 413 3.16 23.32 31.92
N LEU A 414 4.06 23.02 30.98
CA LEU A 414 3.79 23.10 29.55
C LEU A 414 2.81 22.01 29.11
N ASP A 415 1.89 22.37 28.22
CA ASP A 415 1.04 21.40 27.54
C ASP A 415 1.74 20.78 26.32
N ASP A 416 1.24 19.63 25.88
CA ASP A 416 1.83 18.86 24.77
C ASP A 416 1.90 19.67 23.47
N VAL A 417 0.97 20.62 23.29
CA VAL A 417 0.93 21.52 22.15
C VAL A 417 2.07 22.54 22.20
N ALA A 418 2.40 23.07 23.38
CA ALA A 418 3.51 23.99 23.59
C ALA A 418 4.86 23.28 23.38
N ILE A 419 5.01 22.06 23.89
CA ILE A 419 6.20 21.21 23.65
C ILE A 419 6.36 20.95 22.15
N ALA A 420 5.30 20.50 21.47
CA ALA A 420 5.34 20.24 20.03
C ALA A 420 5.67 21.48 19.20
N ARG A 421 5.13 22.65 19.57
CA ARG A 421 5.42 23.94 18.91
C ARG A 421 6.89 24.32 19.04
N TRP A 422 7.50 24.10 20.20
CA TRP A 422 8.92 24.37 20.41
C TRP A 422 9.79 23.46 19.54
N VAL A 423 9.53 22.14 19.56
CA VAL A 423 10.29 21.13 18.79
C VAL A 423 10.22 21.44 17.29
N VAL A 424 9.04 21.82 16.78
CA VAL A 424 8.88 22.22 15.37
C VAL A 424 9.56 23.55 15.04
N ALA A 425 9.52 24.53 15.94
CA ALA A 425 10.19 25.82 15.74
C ALA A 425 11.71 25.64 15.65
N ARG A 426 12.26 24.71 16.44
CA ARG A 426 13.68 24.34 16.46
C ARG A 426 14.15 23.78 15.11
N GLU A 427 13.45 22.79 14.56
CA GLU A 427 13.78 22.18 13.25
C GLU A 427 13.76 23.21 12.11
N ARG A 428 12.86 24.19 12.19
CA ARG A 428 12.71 25.24 11.16
C ARG A 428 13.69 26.40 11.29
N GLY A 429 14.56 26.40 12.30
CA GLY A 429 15.43 27.54 12.62
C GLY A 429 14.64 28.82 12.93
N ALA A 430 13.38 28.70 13.37
CA ALA A 430 12.52 29.83 13.71
C ALA A 430 12.83 30.35 15.12
N SER A 431 12.30 31.53 15.49
CA SER A 431 12.43 32.01 16.87
C SER A 431 11.73 31.04 17.82
N LEU A 432 12.47 30.50 18.79
CA LEU A 432 11.93 29.57 19.76
C LEU A 432 10.94 30.28 20.70
N PRO A 433 9.78 29.67 21.01
CA PRO A 433 8.86 30.18 22.01
C PRO A 433 9.58 30.34 23.35
N ARG A 434 9.46 31.52 23.98
CA ARG A 434 9.98 31.75 25.34
C ARG A 434 8.91 31.42 26.35
N PHE A 435 9.19 30.47 27.22
CA PHE A 435 8.29 30.07 28.30
C PHE A 435 8.86 30.59 29.63
N ALA A 436 8.00 31.19 30.47
CA ALA A 436 8.43 31.87 31.69
C ALA A 436 9.01 30.92 32.77
N ASN A 437 8.71 29.63 32.69
CA ASN A 437 9.04 28.62 33.71
C ASN A 437 10.05 27.56 33.23
N VAL A 438 10.68 27.75 32.07
CA VAL A 438 11.65 26.78 31.51
C VAL A 438 13.06 27.15 31.97
N ARG A 439 13.71 26.22 32.69
CA ARG A 439 15.10 26.35 33.16
C ARG A 439 16.05 25.76 32.10
N PRO A 440 17.37 26.02 32.19
CA PRO A 440 18.35 25.46 31.25
C PRO A 440 18.33 23.91 31.15
N ALA A 441 18.01 23.21 32.24
CA ALA A 441 17.86 21.76 32.23
C ALA A 441 16.64 21.28 31.42
N ASP A 442 15.58 22.08 31.38
CA ASP A 442 14.36 21.80 30.63
C ASP A 442 14.56 22.08 29.12
N GLU A 443 15.43 23.03 28.77
CA GLU A 443 15.89 23.23 27.37
C GLU A 443 16.68 22.03 26.84
N GLU A 444 17.49 21.38 27.68
CA GLU A 444 18.22 20.17 27.30
C GLU A 444 17.26 19.01 26.99
N VAL A 445 16.19 18.86 27.79
CA VAL A 445 15.12 17.88 27.56
C VAL A 445 14.39 18.15 26.23
N LEU A 446 14.08 19.42 25.94
CA LEU A 446 13.48 19.86 24.68
C LEU A 446 14.38 19.56 23.46
N GLU A 447 15.70 19.76 23.57
CA GLU A 447 16.66 19.43 22.51
C GLU A 447 16.81 17.91 22.29
N ARG A 448 16.75 17.10 23.37
CA ARG A 448 16.69 15.64 23.27
C ARG A 448 15.43 15.18 22.55
N LEU A 449 14.27 15.72 22.91
CA LEU A 449 13.00 15.45 22.21
C LEU A 449 13.04 15.82 20.74
N HIS A 450 13.61 16.99 20.41
CA HIS A 450 13.81 17.40 19.02
C HIS A 450 14.65 16.38 18.24
N THR A 451 15.77 15.94 18.82
CA THR A 451 16.64 14.93 18.21
C THR A 451 15.92 13.60 18.02
N LEU A 452 15.16 13.16 19.03
CA LEU A 452 14.38 11.92 18.96
C LEU A 452 13.31 12.01 17.85
N VAL A 453 12.59 13.13 17.74
CA VAL A 453 11.47 13.32 16.82
C VAL A 453 11.90 13.55 15.36
N PHE A 454 12.96 14.32 15.11
CA PHE A 454 13.34 14.72 13.74
C PHE A 454 14.61 14.04 13.21
N VAL A 455 15.52 13.61 14.08
CA VAL A 455 16.78 12.97 13.66
C VAL A 455 16.67 11.45 13.71
N ARG A 456 15.99 10.91 14.74
CA ARG A 456 15.92 9.48 14.94
C ARG A 456 14.66 8.80 14.43
N ALA A 457 13.50 9.46 14.35
CA ALA A 457 12.21 8.87 13.92
C ALA A 457 12.14 8.45 12.42
N PRO A 458 11.29 7.47 12.04
CA PRO A 458 11.38 6.79 10.73
C PRO A 458 10.78 7.55 9.54
N GLN A 459 10.41 8.83 9.64
CA GLN A 459 9.71 9.54 8.55
C GLN A 459 10.65 10.47 7.78
N ARG A 460 10.93 10.14 6.50
CA ARG A 460 11.55 11.10 5.56
C ARG A 460 10.64 12.32 5.41
N ARG A 461 11.12 13.48 5.87
CA ARG A 461 10.47 14.81 5.89
C ARG A 461 9.18 14.85 6.72
N VAL A 462 9.35 14.90 8.04
CA VAL A 462 8.29 15.23 8.99
C VAL A 462 7.80 16.67 8.73
N THR A 463 6.56 16.82 8.27
CA THR A 463 5.87 18.12 8.28
C THR A 463 5.35 18.43 9.69
N THR A 464 5.07 19.70 10.02
CA THR A 464 4.54 20.11 11.35
C THR A 464 3.33 19.30 11.81
N ARG A 465 2.47 18.86 10.89
CA ARG A 465 1.28 18.05 11.19
C ARG A 465 1.62 16.62 11.59
N ALA A 466 2.73 16.07 11.10
CA ALA A 466 3.21 14.73 11.43
C ALA A 466 3.95 14.69 12.79
N ALA A 467 4.73 15.71 13.13
CA ALA A 467 5.37 15.81 14.46
C ALA A 467 4.32 15.96 15.58
N VAL A 468 3.31 16.81 15.35
CA VAL A 468 2.15 16.93 16.26
C VAL A 468 1.36 15.63 16.30
N GLY A 469 1.20 14.93 15.17
CA GLY A 469 0.55 13.61 15.13
C GLY A 469 1.28 12.54 15.95
N VAL A 470 2.61 12.49 15.89
CA VAL A 470 3.42 11.54 16.68
C VAL A 470 3.27 11.81 18.18
N LEU A 471 3.37 13.07 18.62
CA LEU A 471 3.22 13.44 20.03
C LEU A 471 1.77 13.27 20.52
N VAL A 472 0.77 13.54 19.69
CA VAL A 472 -0.65 13.30 20.00
C VAL A 472 -0.96 11.80 20.05
N ASP A 473 -0.44 10.99 19.13
CA ASP A 473 -0.60 9.53 19.16
C ASP A 473 0.07 8.91 20.39
N LEU A 474 1.23 9.44 20.80
CA LEU A 474 1.94 9.04 22.03
C LEU A 474 1.06 9.25 23.28
N VAL A 475 0.43 10.43 23.40
CA VAL A 475 -0.42 10.79 24.54
C VAL A 475 -1.77 10.08 24.48
N VAL A 476 -2.37 9.93 23.29
CA VAL A 476 -3.65 9.23 23.09
C VAL A 476 -3.50 7.73 23.39
N LYS A 477 -2.40 7.10 22.98
CA LYS A 477 -2.12 5.69 23.31
C LYS A 477 -1.95 5.49 24.82
N ASP A 478 -1.26 6.40 25.51
CA ASP A 478 -1.12 6.35 26.97
C ASP A 478 -2.48 6.48 27.69
N GLN A 479 -3.33 7.44 27.30
CA GLN A 479 -4.67 7.63 27.87
C GLN A 479 -5.64 6.46 27.60
N LEU A 480 -5.42 5.70 26.54
CA LEU A 480 -6.19 4.50 26.19
C LEU A 480 -5.68 3.22 26.89
N GLY A 481 -4.70 3.32 27.79
CA GLY A 481 -4.16 2.18 28.54
C GLY A 481 -3.16 1.32 27.77
N TRP A 482 -2.59 1.82 26.67
CA TRP A 482 -1.56 1.08 25.93
C TRP A 482 -0.25 0.94 26.71
N HIS A 483 -0.05 1.71 27.79
CA HIS A 483 1.06 1.49 28.71
C HIS A 483 1.00 0.09 29.34
N GLU A 484 -0.19 -0.41 29.67
CA GLU A 484 -0.40 -1.78 30.17
C GLU A 484 -0.18 -2.83 29.09
N VAL A 485 -0.50 -2.54 27.82
CA VAL A 485 -0.26 -3.44 26.68
C VAL A 485 1.23 -3.49 26.33
N LEU A 486 1.92 -2.35 26.35
CA LEU A 486 3.38 -2.25 26.21
C LEU A 486 4.10 -2.89 27.40
N GLU A 487 3.60 -2.72 28.63
CA GLU A 487 4.11 -3.43 29.81
C GLU A 487 3.85 -4.94 29.74
N GLN A 488 2.70 -5.40 29.25
CA GLN A 488 2.40 -6.83 29.06
C GLN A 488 3.26 -7.46 27.96
N LEU A 489 3.59 -6.71 26.90
CA LEU A 489 4.56 -7.12 25.88
C LEU A 489 5.99 -7.23 26.44
N LEU A 490 6.30 -6.49 27.51
CA LEU A 490 7.62 -6.48 28.16
C LEU A 490 7.72 -7.42 29.37
N HIS A 491 6.63 -7.71 30.08
CA HIS A 491 6.61 -8.53 31.31
C HIS A 491 6.30 -10.01 31.06
N GLY A 492 6.58 -10.52 29.85
CA GLY A 492 6.57 -11.96 29.54
C GLY A 492 7.58 -12.82 30.32
N VAL A 493 8.27 -12.27 31.33
CA VAL A 493 9.15 -12.99 32.25
C VAL A 493 8.94 -12.47 33.68
N HIS A 494 7.88 -12.92 34.34
CA HIS A 494 7.87 -13.46 35.72
C HIS A 494 6.45 -13.55 36.27
N ALA A 495 5.88 -14.75 36.25
CA ALA A 495 4.93 -15.14 37.27
C ALA A 495 5.68 -15.54 38.54
N SER A 496 5.83 -14.62 39.50
CA SER A 496 5.83 -14.95 40.93
C SER A 496 5.89 -13.71 41.82
N GLY A 497 4.79 -13.40 42.50
CA GLY A 497 4.83 -12.78 43.82
C GLY A 497 4.59 -11.27 43.90
N MET A 498 3.32 -10.87 43.94
CA MET A 498 2.82 -9.92 44.95
C MET A 498 1.28 -9.97 45.01
N LYS A 499 0.74 -11.04 45.60
CA LYS A 499 -0.44 -10.89 46.45
C LYS A 499 0.01 -10.21 47.73
N SER A 500 -0.85 -9.35 48.29
CA SER A 500 -0.77 -8.68 49.60
C SER A 500 -0.22 -7.23 49.58
N ARG A 501 -1.13 -6.27 49.42
CA ARG A 501 -1.48 -5.33 50.50
C ARG A 501 -2.79 -4.58 50.23
N ARG A 502 -3.84 -5.10 50.88
CA ARG A 502 -4.93 -4.40 51.60
C ARG A 502 -5.58 -3.19 50.90
N ALA A 503 -6.83 -3.26 50.42
CA ALA A 503 -8.05 -3.43 51.23
C ALA A 503 -8.01 -2.60 52.52
N ALA A 504 -8.26 -1.30 52.38
CA ALA A 504 -8.87 -0.43 53.39
C ALA A 504 -9.14 0.94 52.73
N ASP A 505 -10.33 1.12 52.14
CA ASP A 505 -11.18 2.26 52.48
C ASP A 505 -12.56 2.13 51.83
N THR A 506 -13.46 1.48 52.58
CA THR A 506 -14.89 1.76 52.55
C THR A 506 -15.23 2.33 53.92
N SER A 507 -15.39 3.65 54.05
CA SER A 507 -16.44 4.32 54.84
C SER A 507 -16.11 5.80 55.12
N ARG A 508 -16.80 6.73 54.46
CA ARG A 508 -17.81 7.60 55.07
C ARG A 508 -18.48 8.48 54.03
#